data_AF-T0NBI4-F1
#
_entry.id   AF-T0NBI4-F1
#
_cell.length_a   1.000
_cell.length_b   1.000
_cell.length_c   1.000
_cell.angle_alpha   90.00
_cell.angle_beta   90.00
_cell.angle_gamma   90.00
#
_symmetry.space_group_name_H-M   'P 1'
#
loop_
_entity.id
_entity.type
_entity.pdbx_description
1 polymer ?
#
loop_
_entity_poly.entity_id
_entity_poly.type
_entity_poly.pdbx_seq_one_letter_code
_entity_poly.pdbx_strand_id
1 'polypeptide(L)'
;MNSPYSRDESQKEWITDIVKRKMAMAKLVAGIVILIISVPVFIFYSVFPTLNSQVGPHQIASWIAVTLSFIGFVIVIMAAGELDM
;
A
#
# COMPACT_ATOMS: atom_id res chain seq x y z
N MET A 1 -39.54 14.14 -19.59
CA MET A 1 -39.55 12.69 -19.88
C MET A 1 -38.13 12.21 -19.60
N ASN A 2 -37.89 11.52 -18.48
CA ASN A 2 -36.54 11.07 -18.14
C ASN A 2 -36.21 9.86 -19.02
N SER A 3 -35.19 10.00 -19.88
CA SER A 3 -34.73 8.92 -20.75
C SER A 3 -34.24 7.74 -19.89
N PRO A 4 -34.71 6.51 -20.12
CA PRO A 4 -34.25 5.32 -19.38
C PRO A 4 -32.72 5.10 -19.51
N TYR A 5 -32.08 5.69 -20.51
CA TYR A 5 -30.63 5.67 -20.71
C TYR A 5 -29.85 6.41 -19.61
N SER A 6 -30.42 7.50 -19.07
CA SER A 6 -29.76 8.30 -18.01
C SER A 6 -29.65 7.60 -16.67
N ARG A 7 -30.57 6.66 -16.36
CA ARG A 7 -30.54 5.89 -15.12
C ARG A 7 -29.49 4.80 -15.14
N ASP A 8 -29.30 4.12 -16.28
CA ASP A 8 -28.34 3.01 -16.39
C ASP A 8 -26.89 3.52 -16.37
N GLU A 9 -26.61 4.68 -16.97
CA GLU A 9 -25.29 5.34 -16.85
C GLU A 9 -25.00 5.80 -15.42
N SER A 10 -25.96 6.48 -14.77
CA SER A 10 -25.82 6.92 -13.38
C SER A 10 -25.61 5.74 -12.42
N GLN A 11 -26.29 4.62 -12.65
CA GLN A 11 -26.13 3.43 -11.82
C GLN A 11 -24.76 2.78 -12.01
N LYS A 12 -24.24 2.73 -13.24
CA LYS A 12 -22.87 2.23 -13.53
C LYS A 12 -21.81 3.10 -12.88
N GLU A 13 -21.95 4.43 -12.97
CA GLU A 13 -21.04 5.39 -12.37
C GLU A 13 -20.97 5.21 -10.84
N TRP A 14 -22.13 5.12 -10.18
CA TRP A 14 -22.21 4.85 -8.74
C TRP A 14 -21.55 3.53 -8.32
N ILE A 15 -21.78 2.44 -9.08
CA ILE A 15 -21.12 1.14 -8.80
C ILE A 15 -19.60 1.29 -8.96
N THR A 16 -19.13 1.95 -10.01
CA THR A 16 -17.69 2.12 -10.26
C THR A 16 -17.01 2.92 -9.15
N ASP A 17 -17.67 3.95 -8.61
CA ASP A 17 -17.13 4.74 -7.51
C ASP A 17 -17.05 3.96 -6.20
N ILE A 18 -18.03 3.11 -5.91
CA ILE A 18 -17.98 2.21 -4.75
C ILE A 18 -16.82 1.22 -4.89
N VAL A 19 -16.63 0.64 -6.08
CA VAL A 19 -15.55 -0.30 -6.33
C VAL A 19 -14.19 0.40 -6.19
N LYS A 20 -14.03 1.61 -6.74
CA LYS A 20 -12.81 2.42 -6.58
C LYS A 20 -12.50 2.70 -5.11
N ARG A 21 -13.47 3.17 -4.32
CA ARG A 21 -13.29 3.43 -2.88
C ARG A 21 -12.90 2.17 -2.11
N LYS A 22 -13.53 1.03 -2.41
CA LYS A 22 -13.18 -0.26 -1.80
C LYS A 22 -11.78 -0.72 -2.18
N MET A 23 -11.38 -0.53 -3.43
CA MET A 23 -10.04 -0.89 -3.90
C MET A 23 -8.97 -0.02 -3.26
N ALA A 24 -9.22 1.29 -3.13
CA ALA A 24 -8.33 2.22 -2.43
C ALA A 24 -8.20 1.86 -0.94
N MET A 25 -9.31 1.52 -0.27
CA MET A 25 -9.28 0.99 1.09
C MET A 25 -8.44 -0.30 1.21
N ALA A 26 -8.57 -1.23 0.26
CA ALA A 26 -7.78 -2.46 0.26
C ALA A 26 -6.27 -2.17 0.09
N LYS A 27 -5.90 -1.21 -0.79
CA LYS A 27 -4.50 -0.76 -0.94
C LYS A 27 -3.98 -0.16 0.36
N LEU A 28 -4.77 0.70 1.02
CA LEU A 28 -4.40 1.32 2.29
C LEU A 28 -4.13 0.26 3.36
N VAL A 29 -5.03 -0.72 3.51
CA VAL A 29 -4.87 -1.83 4.45
C VAL A 29 -3.63 -2.66 4.12
N ALA A 30 -3.41 -3.00 2.84
CA ALA A 30 -2.23 -3.76 2.42
C ALA A 30 -0.92 -3.02 2.75
N GLY A 31 -0.85 -1.72 2.49
CA GLY A 31 0.30 -0.88 2.84
C GLY A 31 0.56 -0.85 4.34
N ILE A 32 -0.49 -0.71 5.17
CA ILE A 32 -0.36 -0.74 6.64
C ILE A 32 0.15 -2.11 7.11
N VAL A 33 -0.38 -3.23 6.59
CA VAL A 33 0.07 -4.57 6.98
C VAL A 33 1.55 -4.77 6.62
N ILE A 34 1.98 -4.33 5.44
CA ILE A 34 3.39 -4.38 5.02
C ILE A 34 4.27 -3.57 5.97
N LEU A 35 3.84 -2.39 6.40
CA LEU A 35 4.56 -1.56 7.36
C LEU A 35 4.64 -2.21 8.75
N ILE A 36 3.55 -2.79 9.24
CA ILE A 36 3.52 -3.50 10.54
C ILE A 36 4.49 -4.67 10.54
N ILE A 37 4.69 -5.35 9.42
CA ILE A 37 5.65 -6.47 9.33
C ILE A 37 7.09 -5.95 9.16
N SER A 38 7.30 -4.96 8.29
CA SER A 38 8.65 -4.50 7.93
C SER A 38 9.30 -3.58 8.97
N VAL A 39 8.54 -2.73 9.66
CA VAL A 39 9.09 -1.77 10.63
C VAL A 39 9.70 -2.46 11.86
N PRO A 40 9.05 -3.43 12.50
CA PRO A 40 9.64 -4.20 13.60
C PRO A 40 10.93 -4.90 13.20
N VAL A 41 11.04 -5.34 11.94
CA VAL A 41 12.28 -5.97 11.46
C VAL A 41 13.47 -5.01 11.61
N PHE A 42 13.32 -3.71 11.37
CA PHE A 42 14.41 -2.75 11.63
C PHE A 42 14.74 -2.59 13.10
N ILE A 43 13.70 -2.40 13.92
CA ILE A 43 13.84 -2.03 15.33
C ILE A 43 14.47 -3.19 16.11
N PHE A 44 13.98 -4.41 15.89
CA PHE A 44 14.40 -5.57 16.67
C PHE A 44 15.71 -6.19 16.19
N TYR A 45 15.99 -6.17 14.88
CA TYR A 45 17.20 -6.81 14.37
C TYR A 45 18.41 -5.85 14.32
N SER A 46 18.30 -4.59 14.76
CA SER A 46 19.36 -3.58 14.64
C SER A 46 19.94 -3.51 13.22
N VAL A 47 19.08 -3.76 12.24
CA VAL A 47 19.43 -4.00 10.84
C VAL A 47 19.39 -2.71 10.03
N PHE A 48 19.97 -1.66 10.59
CA PHE A 48 20.42 -0.58 9.74
C PHE A 48 21.48 -1.16 8.80
N PRO A 49 21.27 -1.08 7.48
CA PRO A 49 22.20 -1.68 6.54
C PRO A 49 23.58 -1.06 6.73
N THR A 50 24.54 -1.89 7.17
CA THR A 50 25.94 -1.52 7.29
C THR A 50 26.68 -1.97 6.04
N LEU A 51 27.53 -1.10 5.50
CA LEU A 51 28.41 -1.42 4.37
C LEU A 51 29.61 -2.24 4.88
N ASN A 52 29.35 -3.48 5.33
CA ASN A 52 30.40 -4.42 5.73
C ASN A 52 30.55 -5.52 4.66
N SER A 53 31.78 -5.97 4.39
CA SER A 53 32.08 -6.93 3.33
C SER A 53 31.63 -8.37 3.65
N GLN A 54 31.19 -8.65 4.88
CA GLN A 54 30.53 -9.90 5.25
C GLN A 54 29.03 -9.80 5.06
N VAL A 55 28.60 -9.94 3.80
CA VAL A 55 27.18 -10.00 3.43
C VAL A 55 26.59 -11.36 3.84
N GLY A 56 26.23 -11.48 5.11
CA GLY A 56 25.50 -12.64 5.62
C GLY A 56 24.00 -12.57 5.32
N PRO A 57 23.24 -13.68 5.45
CA PRO A 57 21.79 -13.73 5.23
C PRO A 57 21.01 -12.65 6.00
N HIS A 58 21.49 -12.27 7.19
CA HIS A 58 20.88 -11.23 8.01
C HIS A 58 20.93 -9.84 7.35
N GLN A 59 22.00 -9.49 6.63
CA GLN A 59 22.13 -8.19 5.96
C GLN A 59 21.20 -8.11 4.75
N ILE A 60 21.05 -9.20 3.99
CA ILE A 60 20.12 -9.24 2.85
C ILE A 60 18.67 -9.08 3.32
N ALA A 61 18.28 -9.77 4.41
CA ALA A 61 16.97 -9.61 5.01
C ALA A 61 16.70 -8.17 5.47
N SER A 62 17.73 -7.47 5.93
CA SER A 62 17.69 -6.04 6.29
C SER A 62 17.29 -5.17 5.10
N TRP A 63 18.00 -5.33 3.99
CA TRP A 63 17.78 -4.55 2.77
C TRP A 63 16.41 -4.82 2.14
N ILE A 64 15.97 -6.08 2.18
CA ILE A 64 14.63 -6.47 1.73
C ILE A 64 13.57 -5.82 2.62
N ALA A 65 13.75 -5.86 3.95
CA ALA A 65 12.84 -5.20 4.87
C ALA A 65 12.77 -3.70 4.57
N VAL A 66 13.92 -3.00 4.40
CA VAL A 66 13.99 -1.55 4.09
C VAL A 66 13.16 -1.25 2.85
N THR A 67 13.39 -2.03 1.80
CA THR A 67 12.70 -1.88 0.53
C THR A 67 11.19 -2.09 0.68
N LEU A 68 10.76 -3.14 1.40
CA LEU A 68 9.35 -3.42 1.65
C LEU A 68 8.67 -2.34 2.50
N SER A 69 9.38 -1.77 3.48
CA SER A 69 8.84 -0.67 4.28
C SER A 69 8.62 0.59 3.44
N PHE A 70 9.56 0.90 2.55
CA PHE A 70 9.43 2.01 1.62
C PHE A 70 8.26 1.81 0.67
N ILE A 71 8.13 0.61 0.09
CA ILE A 71 7.00 0.25 -0.78
C ILE A 71 5.68 0.35 -0.02
N GLY A 72 5.60 -0.22 1.19
CA GLY A 72 4.40 -0.15 2.04
C GLY A 72 3.98 1.28 2.32
N PHE A 73 4.94 2.16 2.63
CA PHE A 73 4.69 3.59 2.83
C PHE A 73 4.14 4.28 1.56
N VAL A 74 4.76 4.05 0.41
CA VAL A 74 4.30 4.63 -0.87
C VAL A 74 2.88 4.17 -1.19
N ILE A 75 2.55 2.90 -0.98
CA ILE A 75 1.20 2.36 -1.19
C ILE A 75 0.18 3.08 -0.29
N VAL A 76 0.52 3.33 0.98
CA VAL A 76 -0.37 4.07 1.89
C VAL A 76 -0.61 5.50 1.40
N ILE A 77 0.43 6.21 0.98
CA ILE A 77 0.29 7.59 0.46
C ILE A 77 -0.57 7.62 -0.81
N MET A 78 -0.32 6.72 -1.76
CA MET A 78 -1.13 6.62 -2.98
C MET A 78 -2.59 6.29 -2.67
N ALA A 79 -2.84 5.31 -1.79
CA ALA A 79 -4.18 4.93 -1.41
C ALA A 79 -4.92 6.03 -0.64
N ALA A 80 -4.21 6.79 0.21
CA ALA A 80 -4.77 7.96 0.88
C ALA A 80 -5.15 9.05 -0.13
N GLY A 81 -4.31 9.31 -1.13
CA GLY A 81 -4.64 10.24 -2.22
C GLY A 81 -5.84 9.79 -3.05
N GLU A 82 -5.99 8.50 -3.32
CA GLU A 82 -7.16 7.93 -4.01
C GLU A 82 -8.46 8.00 -3.18
N LEU A 83 -8.37 8.12 -1.86
CA LEU A 83 -9.54 8.21 -0.96
C LEU A 83 -9.95 9.67 -0.67
N ASP A 84 -9.02 10.61 -0.79
CA ASP A 84 -9.25 12.05 -0.60
C ASP A 84 -9.83 12.71 -1.87
N MET A 85 -9.53 12.15 -3.04
CA MET A 85 -10.17 12.50 -4.33
C MET A 85 -11.57 11.86 -4.46
#